data_AF-A0AAV9U993-F1
#
_entry.id   AF-A0AAV9U993-F1
#
_cell.length_a   1.000
_cell.length_b   1.000
_cell.length_c   1.000
_cell.angle_alpha   90.00
_cell.angle_beta   90.00
_cell.angle_gamma   90.00
#
_symmetry.space_group_name_H-M   'P 1'
#
loop_
_entity.id
_entity.type
_entity.pdbx_description
1 polymer ?
#
loop_
_entity_poly.entity_id
_entity_poly.type
_entity_poly.pdbx_seq_one_letter_code
_entity_poly.pdbx_strand_id
1 'polypeptide(L)'
;MKLRPPTSSFFLLAFSLTIPFTTAILPVIGFGPGNKQDPFTSPELSMQNPHKSDKLPTFQSADDQPMVSDKLSVQRDVSIFADIVRGVPNVLERLEDKNLNTTVLAPLNSAMARLPRKPWEDPDPENNVQGAFAGLSGEKRAAANLERFAKAHMIPVSPFKENEKVQTLEGGTIWWSTEDGVPKIFPGGIPVKEIKLSVPNGQVWTLSGVVNYAR
;
A
#
# COMPACT_ATOMS: atom_id res chain seq x y z
N MET A 1 -40.59 13.79 -42.69
CA MET A 1 -41.34 14.34 -41.54
C MET A 1 -40.32 14.72 -40.46
N LYS A 2 -40.01 16.00 -40.33
CA LYS A 2 -38.99 16.57 -39.43
C LYS A 2 -39.64 16.92 -38.10
N LEU A 3 -39.18 16.33 -36.98
CA LEU A 3 -39.46 16.85 -35.63
C LEU A 3 -38.24 16.61 -34.71
N ARG A 4 -37.55 17.71 -34.41
CA ARG A 4 -36.78 18.02 -33.18
C ARG A 4 -37.16 19.47 -32.83
N PRO A 5 -36.96 19.95 -31.59
CA PRO A 5 -37.04 19.33 -30.27
C PRO A 5 -38.05 20.13 -29.38
N PRO A 6 -38.00 20.03 -28.05
CA PRO A 6 -37.55 21.26 -27.38
C PRO A 6 -36.48 21.04 -26.31
N THR A 7 -35.51 21.94 -26.40
CA THR A 7 -34.58 22.41 -25.39
C THR A 7 -35.27 22.71 -24.06
N SER A 8 -34.75 22.16 -22.95
CA SER A 8 -35.07 22.64 -21.61
C SER A 8 -33.86 23.33 -21.01
N SER A 9 -34.06 24.60 -20.69
CA SER A 9 -33.08 25.53 -20.17
C SER A 9 -32.58 25.20 -18.77
N PHE A 10 -31.30 25.53 -18.59
CA PHE A 10 -30.59 25.92 -17.38
C PHE A 10 -31.46 26.48 -16.24
N PHE A 11 -31.23 25.94 -15.04
CA PHE A 11 -31.30 26.70 -13.79
C PHE A 11 -30.01 26.42 -12.99
N LEU A 12 -29.05 27.33 -13.12
CA LEU A 12 -27.91 27.44 -12.21
C LEU A 12 -28.39 28.17 -10.96
N LEU A 13 -28.55 27.42 -9.87
CA LEU A 13 -28.89 27.97 -8.56
C LEU A 13 -27.60 28.07 -7.75
N ALA A 14 -26.91 29.21 -7.91
CA ALA A 14 -25.73 29.55 -7.13
C ALA A 14 -26.16 30.05 -5.74
N PHE A 15 -26.09 29.18 -4.74
CA PHE A 15 -26.16 29.60 -3.34
C PHE A 15 -24.75 29.99 -2.86
N SER A 16 -24.44 31.28 -2.92
CA SER A 16 -23.29 31.86 -2.22
C SER A 16 -23.60 31.94 -0.74
N LEU A 17 -23.06 31.03 0.06
CA LEU A 17 -23.08 31.09 1.52
C LEU A 17 -21.77 31.75 1.99
N THR A 18 -21.83 33.03 2.32
CA THR A 18 -20.72 33.78 2.95
C THR A 18 -20.63 33.41 4.42
N ILE A 19 -19.56 32.73 4.82
CA ILE A 19 -19.24 32.42 6.22
C ILE A 19 -18.41 33.59 6.79
N PRO A 20 -18.85 34.30 7.83
CA PRO A 20 -18.01 35.29 8.50
C PRO A 20 -16.93 34.59 9.33
N PHE A 21 -15.67 34.87 9.01
CA PHE A 21 -14.51 34.52 9.84
C PHE A 21 -14.53 35.36 11.12
N THR A 22 -14.73 34.72 12.27
CA THR A 22 -14.53 35.36 13.59
C THR A 22 -13.13 35.05 14.09
N THR A 23 -12.25 36.05 14.03
CA THR A 23 -10.90 35.98 14.56
C THR A 23 -10.95 36.27 16.06
N ALA A 24 -10.69 35.27 16.91
CA ALA A 24 -10.47 35.50 18.34
C ALA A 24 -8.99 35.81 18.58
N ILE A 25 -8.70 37.06 18.94
CA ILE A 25 -7.37 37.53 19.35
C ILE A 25 -7.22 37.20 20.84
N LEU A 26 -6.26 36.33 21.19
CA LEU A 26 -5.88 36.11 22.59
C LEU A 26 -4.85 37.18 23.01
N PRO A 27 -4.98 37.77 24.22
CA PRO A 27 -4.00 38.74 24.73
C PRO A 27 -2.71 38.04 25.16
N VAL A 28 -1.59 38.50 24.64
CA VAL A 28 -0.25 38.22 25.17
C VAL A 28 -0.07 39.02 26.45
N ILE A 29 0.03 38.34 27.59
CA ILE A 29 0.52 38.92 28.84
C ILE A 29 1.88 38.28 29.12
N GLY A 30 2.93 39.08 29.01
CA GLY A 30 4.27 38.72 29.47
C GLY A 30 4.61 39.49 30.74
N PHE A 31 5.13 38.79 31.76
CA PHE A 31 5.97 39.33 32.84
C PHE A 31 6.79 38.17 33.42
N GLY A 32 8.13 38.25 33.35
CA GLY A 32 9.04 37.42 34.16
C GLY A 32 9.35 38.12 35.50
N PRO A 33 10.47 37.82 36.18
CA PRO A 33 11.12 36.53 36.41
C PRO A 33 10.99 36.11 37.90
N GLY A 34 11.02 34.81 38.20
CA GLY A 34 10.89 34.30 39.56
C GLY A 34 11.69 33.02 39.77
N ASN A 35 12.92 33.18 40.24
CA ASN A 35 13.83 32.12 40.65
C ASN A 35 13.33 31.54 42.00
N LYS A 36 13.03 30.24 42.10
CA LYS A 36 13.03 29.49 43.37
C LYS A 36 13.60 28.09 43.13
N GLN A 37 14.56 27.79 43.99
CA GLN A 37 15.43 26.63 44.03
C GLN A 37 14.66 25.36 44.40
N ASP A 38 15.03 24.22 43.82
CA ASP A 38 14.78 22.90 44.40
C ASP A 38 16.12 22.24 44.83
N PRO A 39 16.20 21.62 46.01
CA PRO A 39 17.46 21.31 46.68
C PRO A 39 17.71 19.81 46.71
N PHE A 40 18.44 19.25 45.74
CA PHE A 40 19.12 17.96 45.92
C PHE A 40 20.42 17.93 45.14
N THR A 41 21.49 18.31 45.83
CA THR A 41 22.88 18.15 45.41
C THR A 41 23.24 16.67 45.38
N SER A 42 23.67 16.16 44.22
CA SER A 42 24.46 14.93 44.13
C SER A 42 25.94 15.30 43.96
N PRO A 43 26.88 14.57 44.58
CA PRO A 43 28.29 14.92 44.53
C PRO A 43 28.87 14.70 43.13
N GLU A 44 29.64 15.70 42.72
CA GLU A 44 30.56 15.68 41.58
C GLU A 44 31.52 14.50 41.70
N LEU A 45 31.43 13.54 40.78
CA LEU A 45 32.58 12.72 40.39
C LEU A 45 32.93 13.10 38.96
N SER A 46 33.89 14.01 38.88
CA SER A 46 34.69 14.29 37.70
C SER A 46 35.25 12.99 37.14
N MET A 47 35.07 12.73 35.84
CA MET A 47 36.07 12.01 35.05
C MET A 47 35.90 12.29 33.55
N GLN A 48 37.04 12.68 32.99
CA GLN A 48 37.40 12.94 31.61
C GLN A 48 36.46 12.41 30.51
N ASN A 49 36.09 13.34 29.62
CA ASN A 49 35.75 13.03 28.24
C ASN A 49 37.04 12.77 27.45
N PRO A 50 37.23 11.55 26.89
CA PRO A 50 37.83 11.50 25.57
C PRO A 50 37.25 10.34 24.76
N HIS A 51 36.09 10.50 24.13
CA HIS A 51 35.80 9.72 22.92
C HIS A 51 35.10 10.58 21.88
N LYS A 52 35.93 11.28 21.11
CA LYS A 52 35.64 11.57 19.71
C LYS A 52 35.57 10.20 19.01
N SER A 53 34.38 9.61 18.99
CA SER A 53 34.14 8.40 18.20
C SER A 53 34.16 8.81 16.74
N ASP A 54 35.29 8.56 16.09
CA ASP A 54 35.39 8.51 14.65
C ASP A 54 34.23 7.67 14.12
N LYS A 55 33.40 8.25 13.25
CA LYS A 55 32.38 7.50 12.50
C LYS A 55 33.10 6.47 11.65
N LEU A 56 33.26 5.27 12.17
CA LEU A 56 33.46 4.09 11.35
C LEU A 56 32.24 3.97 10.43
N PRO A 57 32.39 3.70 9.12
CA PRO A 57 31.25 3.39 8.29
C PRO A 57 30.63 2.12 8.87
N THR A 58 29.37 2.18 9.30
CA THR A 58 28.59 0.96 9.53
C THR A 58 28.52 0.27 8.18
N PHE A 59 29.35 -0.74 7.97
CA PHE A 59 29.18 -1.68 6.87
C PHE A 59 27.86 -2.38 7.17
N GLN A 60 26.76 -1.89 6.60
CA GLN A 60 25.52 -2.64 6.53
C GLN A 60 25.88 -3.92 5.78
N SER A 61 26.02 -5.02 6.51
CA SER A 61 26.13 -6.33 5.90
C SER A 61 24.99 -6.47 4.90
N ALA A 62 25.21 -7.14 3.76
CA ALA A 62 24.14 -7.44 2.81
C ALA A 62 22.95 -8.18 3.47
N ASP A 63 23.15 -8.67 4.70
CA ASP A 63 22.13 -9.26 5.54
C ASP A 63 21.13 -8.27 6.18
N ASP A 64 21.51 -6.99 6.33
CA ASP A 64 20.73 -5.93 7.01
C ASP A 64 19.89 -5.07 6.04
N GLN A 65 19.87 -5.42 4.75
CA GLN A 65 19.06 -4.70 3.77
C GLN A 65 17.59 -5.15 3.86
N PRO A 66 16.64 -4.20 3.93
CA PRO A 66 15.22 -4.54 4.02
C PRO A 66 14.75 -5.25 2.76
N MET A 67 13.89 -6.25 2.92
CA MET A 67 13.29 -7.05 1.85
C MET A 67 11.96 -6.46 1.39
N VAL A 68 11.38 -7.06 0.34
CA VAL A 68 10.05 -6.69 -0.15
C VAL A 68 9.00 -6.84 0.95
N SER A 69 9.07 -7.91 1.75
CA SER A 69 8.18 -8.16 2.90
C SER A 69 8.21 -7.03 3.93
N ASP A 70 9.40 -6.54 4.29
CA ASP A 70 9.60 -5.42 5.23
C ASP A 70 8.99 -4.13 4.68
N LYS A 71 9.26 -3.84 3.40
CA LYS A 71 8.77 -2.63 2.74
C LYS A 71 7.26 -2.63 2.58
N LEU A 72 6.67 -3.77 2.21
CA LEU A 72 5.22 -3.91 2.11
C LEU A 72 4.57 -3.71 3.49
N SER A 73 5.23 -4.19 4.55
CA SER A 73 4.66 -4.20 5.89
C SER A 73 4.45 -2.82 6.52
N VAL A 74 5.24 -1.83 6.13
CA VAL A 74 5.20 -0.47 6.71
C VAL A 74 4.29 0.49 5.92
N GLN A 75 3.78 0.08 4.76
CA GLN A 75 2.97 0.96 3.92
C GLN A 75 1.49 1.02 4.35
N ARG A 76 1.10 2.15 4.92
CA ARG A 76 -0.26 2.41 5.43
C ARG A 76 -1.34 2.38 4.35
N ASP A 77 -1.03 2.76 3.11
CA ASP A 77 -2.02 2.90 2.04
C ASP A 77 -2.33 1.60 1.29
N VAL A 78 -1.58 0.53 1.56
CA VAL A 78 -1.81 -0.83 1.04
C VAL A 78 -1.92 -1.87 2.17
N SER A 79 -2.18 -1.42 3.40
CA SER A 79 -2.18 -2.28 4.60
C SER A 79 -3.14 -3.47 4.50
N ILE A 80 -4.33 -3.29 3.90
CA ILE A 80 -5.30 -4.39 3.72
C ILE A 80 -4.68 -5.51 2.88
N PHE A 81 -3.96 -5.15 1.82
CA PHE A 81 -3.28 -6.11 0.96
C PHE A 81 -2.08 -6.76 1.67
N ALA A 82 -1.31 -5.97 2.41
CA ALA A 82 -0.18 -6.47 3.19
C ALA A 82 -0.63 -7.51 4.24
N ASP A 83 -1.79 -7.31 4.86
CA ASP A 83 -2.35 -8.25 5.83
C ASP A 83 -2.74 -9.58 5.17
N ILE A 84 -3.30 -9.54 3.95
CA ILE A 84 -3.58 -10.76 3.16
C ILE A 84 -2.28 -11.50 2.85
N VAL A 85 -1.25 -10.79 2.37
CA VAL A 85 0.05 -11.41 2.02
C VAL A 85 0.69 -12.11 3.22
N ARG A 86 0.67 -11.49 4.40
CA ARG A 86 1.21 -12.12 5.63
C ARG A 86 0.41 -13.34 6.07
N GLY A 87 -0.88 -13.41 5.72
CA GLY A 87 -1.73 -14.57 5.96
C GLY A 87 -1.53 -15.73 4.97
N VAL A 88 -0.67 -15.58 3.96
CA VAL A 88 -0.41 -16.59 2.93
C VAL A 88 1.06 -17.03 2.99
N PRO A 89 1.39 -18.14 3.70
CA PRO A 89 2.78 -18.54 3.98
C PRO A 89 3.66 -18.66 2.73
N ASN A 90 3.19 -19.36 1.69
CA ASN A 90 3.94 -19.56 0.45
C ASN A 90 4.33 -18.24 -0.26
N VAL A 91 3.49 -17.20 -0.13
CA VAL A 91 3.77 -15.89 -0.72
C VAL A 91 4.76 -15.14 0.15
N LEU A 92 4.57 -15.16 1.48
CA LEU A 92 5.47 -14.50 2.42
C LEU A 92 6.90 -15.07 2.33
N GLU A 93 7.03 -16.40 2.33
CA GLU A 93 8.32 -17.10 2.20
C GLU A 93 9.07 -16.66 0.94
N ARG A 94 8.38 -16.52 -0.20
CA ARG A 94 8.99 -16.00 -1.42
C ARG A 94 9.49 -14.57 -1.26
N LEU A 95 8.73 -13.70 -0.60
CA LEU A 95 9.10 -12.30 -0.40
C LEU A 95 10.26 -12.12 0.58
N GLU A 96 10.56 -13.15 1.37
CA GLU A 96 11.69 -13.23 2.30
C GLU A 96 12.92 -13.94 1.70
N ASP A 97 12.77 -14.62 0.56
CA ASP A 97 13.89 -15.23 -0.15
C ASP A 97 14.67 -14.18 -0.95
N LYS A 98 15.95 -14.00 -0.59
CA LYS A 98 16.88 -13.07 -1.24
C LYS A 98 17.19 -13.44 -2.69
N ASN A 99 17.01 -14.71 -3.07
CA ASN A 99 17.32 -15.22 -4.39
C ASN A 99 16.12 -15.13 -5.35
N LEU A 100 14.93 -14.80 -4.83
CA LEU A 100 13.69 -14.77 -5.61
C LEU A 100 13.22 -13.33 -5.83
N ASN A 101 13.67 -12.75 -6.95
CA ASN A 101 13.20 -11.44 -7.39
C ASN A 101 11.68 -11.41 -7.58
N THR A 102 11.03 -10.42 -6.98
CA THR A 102 9.58 -10.24 -7.08
C THR A 102 9.18 -8.78 -7.20
N THR A 103 8.39 -8.45 -8.22
CA THR A 103 7.65 -7.18 -8.27
C THR A 103 6.25 -7.39 -7.72
N VAL A 104 5.92 -6.69 -6.64
CA VAL A 104 4.63 -6.75 -5.96
C VAL A 104 3.75 -5.62 -6.47
N LEU A 105 2.58 -5.98 -6.98
CA LEU A 105 1.55 -5.06 -7.43
C LEU A 105 0.53 -4.85 -6.31
N ALA A 106 0.80 -3.93 -5.39
CA ALA A 106 -0.01 -3.72 -4.19
C ALA A 106 -1.20 -2.78 -4.48
N PRO A 107 -2.46 -3.27 -4.49
CA PRO A 107 -3.63 -2.41 -4.61
C PRO A 107 -3.77 -1.49 -3.40
N LEU A 108 -4.14 -0.23 -3.64
CA LEU A 108 -4.49 0.72 -2.58
C LEU A 108 -5.64 0.17 -1.73
N ASN A 109 -5.68 0.55 -0.46
CA ASN A 109 -6.81 0.28 0.44
C ASN A 109 -8.14 0.77 -0.16
N SER A 110 -8.11 1.90 -0.89
CA SER A 110 -9.29 2.40 -1.60
C SER A 110 -9.71 1.51 -2.78
N ALA A 111 -8.77 0.86 -3.47
CA ALA A 111 -9.06 -0.13 -4.50
C ALA A 111 -9.63 -1.42 -3.88
N MET A 112 -9.04 -1.90 -2.79
CA MET A 112 -9.53 -3.05 -2.03
C MET A 112 -10.97 -2.85 -1.53
N ALA A 113 -11.29 -1.66 -1.01
CA ALA A 113 -12.61 -1.32 -0.52
C ALA A 113 -13.70 -1.26 -1.61
N ARG A 114 -13.31 -1.03 -2.87
CA ARG A 114 -14.23 -0.97 -4.03
C ARG A 114 -14.43 -2.32 -4.72
N LEU A 115 -13.82 -3.39 -4.22
CA LEU A 115 -13.99 -4.71 -4.83
C LEU A 115 -15.46 -5.13 -4.79
N PRO A 116 -15.99 -5.70 -5.89
CA PRO A 116 -17.39 -6.13 -5.95
C PRO A 116 -17.67 -7.35 -5.05
N ARG A 117 -16.62 -8.10 -4.72
CA ARG A 117 -16.63 -9.28 -3.85
C ARG A 117 -15.38 -9.30 -2.99
N LYS A 118 -15.43 -10.00 -1.88
CA LYS A 118 -14.29 -10.12 -0.98
C LYS A 118 -13.21 -11.03 -1.59
N PRO A 119 -11.92 -10.79 -1.31
CA PRO A 119 -10.83 -11.62 -1.85
C PRO A 119 -10.89 -13.11 -1.47
N TRP A 120 -11.53 -13.45 -0.34
CA TRP A 120 -11.70 -14.83 0.11
C TRP A 120 -12.93 -15.53 -0.50
N GLU A 121 -13.81 -14.77 -1.16
CA GLU A 121 -14.96 -15.34 -1.87
C GLU A 121 -14.51 -15.97 -3.19
N ASP A 122 -15.28 -16.94 -3.66
CA ASP A 122 -15.01 -17.61 -4.93
C ASP A 122 -15.31 -16.66 -6.11
N PRO A 123 -14.53 -16.73 -7.20
CA PRO A 123 -14.86 -16.00 -8.43
C PRO A 123 -16.20 -16.39 -9.04
N ASP A 124 -16.59 -17.66 -8.91
CA ASP A 124 -17.87 -18.17 -9.35
C ASP A 124 -18.94 -17.89 -8.28
N PRO A 125 -19.95 -17.07 -8.57
CA PRO A 125 -21.00 -16.73 -7.60
C PRO A 125 -21.78 -17.96 -7.11
N GLU A 126 -21.85 -19.05 -7.90
CA GLU A 126 -22.54 -20.28 -7.50
C GLU A 126 -21.87 -20.97 -6.30
N ASN A 127 -20.57 -20.74 -6.10
CA ASN A 127 -19.80 -21.28 -4.99
C ASN A 127 -19.92 -20.46 -3.69
N ASN A 128 -20.54 -19.28 -3.74
CA ASN A 128 -20.67 -18.34 -2.61
C ASN A 128 -22.01 -18.47 -1.88
N VAL A 129 -22.51 -19.71 -1.71
CA VAL A 129 -23.76 -19.97 -0.97
C VAL A 129 -23.63 -19.66 0.53
N GLN A 130 -24.77 -19.47 1.21
CA GLN A 130 -24.76 -19.21 2.65
C GLN A 130 -24.04 -20.33 3.42
N GLY A 131 -23.07 -19.96 4.25
CA GLY A 131 -22.25 -20.90 5.00
C GLY A 131 -21.14 -21.58 4.18
N ALA A 132 -20.92 -21.20 2.91
CA ALA A 132 -19.87 -21.76 2.07
C ALA A 132 -18.50 -21.70 2.76
N PHE A 133 -18.20 -20.62 3.47
CA PHE A 133 -16.91 -20.41 4.14
C PHE A 133 -16.92 -20.76 5.63
N ALA A 134 -17.95 -21.45 6.13
CA ALA A 134 -18.04 -21.85 7.53
C ALA A 134 -17.35 -23.20 7.80
N GLY A 135 -16.75 -23.31 8.99
CA GLY A 135 -16.04 -24.50 9.44
C GLY A 135 -14.77 -24.81 8.63
N LEU A 136 -14.08 -25.87 9.03
CA LEU A 136 -12.73 -26.18 8.52
C LEU A 136 -12.65 -26.29 6.99
N SER A 137 -13.69 -26.82 6.33
CA SER A 137 -13.69 -26.92 4.86
C SER A 137 -13.89 -25.56 4.17
N GLY A 138 -14.70 -24.70 4.76
CA GLY A 138 -14.96 -23.35 4.27
C GLY A 138 -13.75 -22.44 4.49
N GLU A 139 -13.12 -22.53 5.65
CA GLU A 139 -11.87 -21.84 5.98
C GLU A 139 -10.74 -22.20 4.99
N LYS A 140 -10.61 -23.48 4.65
CA LYS A 140 -9.63 -23.93 3.63
C LYS A 140 -9.91 -23.34 2.25
N ARG A 141 -11.17 -23.25 1.84
CA ARG A 141 -11.56 -22.62 0.56
C ARG A 141 -11.28 -21.12 0.58
N ALA A 142 -11.62 -20.42 1.66
CA ALA A 142 -11.29 -19.02 1.85
C ALA A 142 -9.77 -18.77 1.79
N ALA A 143 -8.97 -19.61 2.45
CA ALA A 143 -7.51 -19.52 2.44
C ALA A 143 -6.94 -19.73 1.01
N ALA A 144 -7.45 -20.72 0.27
CA ALA A 144 -7.04 -20.95 -1.11
C ALA A 144 -7.37 -19.75 -2.03
N ASN A 145 -8.53 -19.12 -1.83
CA ASN A 145 -8.92 -17.92 -2.57
C ASN A 145 -8.01 -16.73 -2.25
N LEU A 146 -7.64 -16.54 -0.98
CA LEU A 146 -6.69 -15.51 -0.57
C LEU A 146 -5.29 -15.74 -1.16
N GLU A 147 -4.85 -17.00 -1.22
CA GLU A 147 -3.57 -17.35 -1.85
C GLU A 147 -3.58 -17.03 -3.35
N ARG A 148 -4.63 -17.44 -4.08
CA ARG A 148 -4.84 -17.11 -5.50
C ARG A 148 -4.86 -15.60 -5.73
N PHE A 149 -5.58 -14.87 -4.87
CA PHE A 149 -5.63 -13.42 -4.91
C PHE A 149 -4.25 -12.78 -4.73
N ALA A 150 -3.48 -13.22 -3.72
CA ALA A 150 -2.14 -12.69 -3.46
C ALA A 150 -1.20 -13.00 -4.63
N LYS A 151 -1.17 -14.25 -5.13
CA LYS A 151 -0.32 -14.69 -6.24
C LYS A 151 -0.62 -13.96 -7.56
N ALA A 152 -1.87 -13.57 -7.80
CA ALA A 152 -2.24 -12.76 -8.96
C ALA A 152 -1.59 -11.37 -8.96
N HIS A 153 -1.10 -10.89 -7.81
CA HIS A 153 -0.42 -9.61 -7.64
C HIS A 153 1.12 -9.73 -7.55
N MET A 154 1.66 -10.94 -7.73
CA MET A 154 3.10 -11.21 -7.66
C MET A 154 3.67 -11.47 -9.04
N ILE A 155 4.65 -10.66 -9.45
CA ILE A 155 5.37 -10.82 -10.71
C ILE A 155 6.74 -11.43 -10.41
N PRO A 156 7.10 -12.58 -11.00
CA PRO A 156 8.31 -13.32 -10.64
C PRO A 156 9.61 -12.71 -11.20
N VAL A 157 9.57 -11.47 -11.68
CA VAL A 157 10.73 -10.74 -12.19
C VAL A 157 10.77 -9.36 -11.56
N SER A 158 11.99 -8.88 -11.31
CA SER A 158 12.29 -7.49 -10.94
C SER A 158 13.69 -7.16 -11.45
N PRO A 159 13.92 -6.01 -12.10
CA PRO A 159 12.92 -5.01 -12.48
C PRO A 159 11.94 -5.54 -13.54
N PHE A 160 10.67 -5.16 -13.44
CA PHE A 160 9.64 -5.51 -14.42
C PHE A 160 9.66 -4.51 -15.59
N LYS A 161 10.09 -4.93 -16.79
CA LYS A 161 10.33 -4.00 -17.91
C LYS A 161 9.04 -3.66 -18.65
N GLU A 162 9.01 -2.46 -19.24
CA GLU A 162 7.86 -2.01 -20.02
C GLU A 162 7.62 -2.92 -21.23
N ASN A 163 6.35 -3.19 -21.54
CA ASN A 163 5.88 -4.07 -22.61
C ASN A 163 6.33 -5.53 -22.50
N GLU A 164 7.02 -5.92 -21.43
CA GLU A 164 7.36 -7.30 -21.15
C GLU A 164 6.12 -8.05 -20.64
N LYS A 165 5.70 -9.08 -21.37
CA LYS A 165 4.61 -9.96 -20.95
C LYS A 165 5.15 -11.05 -20.04
N VAL A 166 4.67 -11.08 -18.80
CA VAL A 166 5.10 -12.02 -17.78
C VAL A 166 3.87 -12.71 -17.20
N GLN A 167 4.04 -13.96 -16.76
CA GLN A 167 3.01 -14.64 -15.98
C GLN A 167 3.16 -14.30 -14.49
N THR A 168 2.06 -13.95 -13.83
CA THR A 168 2.02 -13.85 -12.37
C THR A 168 2.24 -15.20 -11.73
N LEU A 169 2.43 -15.25 -10.42
CA LEU A 169 2.52 -16.53 -9.70
C LEU A 169 1.21 -17.34 -9.76
N GLU A 170 0.08 -16.70 -10.10
CA GLU A 170 -1.20 -17.38 -10.37
C GLU A 170 -1.35 -17.75 -11.87
N GLY A 171 -0.33 -17.47 -12.68
CA GLY A 171 -0.25 -17.73 -14.12
C GLY A 171 -0.90 -16.64 -15.00
N GLY A 172 -1.37 -15.54 -14.41
CA GLY A 172 -1.95 -14.36 -15.09
C GLY A 172 -0.99 -13.74 -16.08
N THR A 173 -1.29 -13.62 -17.38
CA THR A 173 -0.42 -12.83 -18.27
C THR A 173 -0.68 -11.35 -18.09
N ILE A 174 0.37 -10.61 -17.78
CA ILE A 174 0.36 -9.18 -17.49
C ILE A 174 1.58 -8.53 -18.12
N TRP A 175 1.42 -7.28 -18.51
CA TRP A 175 2.49 -6.35 -18.87
C TRP A 175 2.11 -4.96 -18.36
N TRP A 176 3.06 -4.05 -18.38
CA TRP A 176 2.76 -2.63 -18.18
C TRP A 176 3.21 -1.83 -19.38
N SER A 177 2.50 -0.74 -19.65
CA SER A 177 2.83 0.23 -20.69
C SER A 177 2.39 1.61 -20.23
N THR A 178 3.05 2.64 -20.72
CA THR A 178 2.66 4.03 -20.53
C THR A 178 1.63 4.40 -21.58
N GLU A 179 0.44 4.80 -21.14
CA GLU A 179 -0.61 5.37 -21.99
C GLU A 179 -1.01 6.73 -21.45
N ASP A 180 -1.09 7.73 -22.32
CA ASP A 180 -1.42 9.12 -21.94
C ASP A 180 -0.50 9.70 -20.84
N GLY A 181 0.77 9.26 -20.83
CA GLY A 181 1.75 9.64 -19.81
C GLY A 181 1.54 8.97 -18.45
N VAL A 182 0.61 8.02 -18.33
CA VAL A 182 0.32 7.27 -17.10
C VAL A 182 0.72 5.80 -17.28
N PRO A 183 1.62 5.26 -16.44
CA PRO A 183 1.91 3.83 -16.43
C PRO A 183 0.66 3.03 -16.02
N LYS A 184 0.29 2.05 -16.83
CA LYS A 184 -0.87 1.17 -16.60
C LYS A 184 -0.47 -0.30 -16.66
N ILE A 185 -1.09 -1.10 -15.80
CA ILE A 185 -1.01 -2.56 -15.81
C ILE A 185 -2.11 -3.15 -16.70
N PHE A 186 -1.73 -4.02 -17.62
CA PHE A 186 -2.61 -4.69 -18.57
C PHE A 186 -2.77 -6.19 -18.25
N PRO A 187 -3.90 -6.81 -18.64
CA PRO A 187 -4.96 -6.28 -19.53
C PRO A 187 -5.97 -5.33 -18.88
N GLY A 188 -5.94 -5.14 -17.56
CA GLY A 188 -6.96 -4.36 -16.85
C GLY A 188 -6.91 -2.84 -17.02
N GLY A 189 -5.88 -2.28 -17.66
CA GLY A 189 -5.67 -0.84 -17.79
C GLY A 189 -5.53 -0.13 -16.43
N ILE A 190 -4.97 -0.80 -15.43
CA ILE A 190 -4.97 -0.34 -14.03
C ILE A 190 -3.85 0.69 -13.84
N PRO A 191 -4.15 1.94 -13.44
CA PRO A 191 -3.11 2.95 -13.24
C PRO A 191 -2.17 2.58 -12.09
N VAL A 192 -0.86 2.66 -12.35
CA VAL A 192 0.19 2.61 -11.34
C VAL A 192 0.27 4.00 -10.70
N LYS A 193 0.01 4.08 -9.40
CA LYS A 193 0.08 5.33 -8.65
C LYS A 193 1.52 5.70 -8.34
N GLU A 194 2.33 4.72 -7.96
CA GLU A 194 3.69 4.95 -7.51
C GLU A 194 4.53 3.67 -7.60
N ILE A 195 5.79 3.81 -8.00
CA ILE A 195 6.80 2.75 -7.89
C ILE A 195 7.63 3.11 -6.66
N LYS A 196 7.20 2.63 -5.49
CA LYS A 196 7.61 3.22 -4.22
C LYS A 196 9.00 2.82 -3.78
N LEU A 197 9.32 1.53 -3.88
CA LEU A 197 10.42 0.95 -3.12
C LEU A 197 11.09 -0.15 -3.94
N SER A 198 12.36 0.04 -4.26
CA SER A 198 13.25 -1.01 -4.76
C SER A 198 14.13 -1.49 -3.62
N VAL A 199 14.25 -2.80 -3.52
CA VAL A 199 15.07 -3.52 -2.53
C VAL A 199 15.84 -4.63 -3.25
N PRO A 200 16.83 -5.27 -2.62
CA PRO A 200 17.67 -6.25 -3.30
C PRO A 200 16.89 -7.38 -3.97
N ASN A 201 15.80 -7.85 -3.34
CA ASN A 201 14.98 -8.95 -3.87
C ASN A 201 13.70 -8.50 -4.60
N GLY A 202 13.54 -7.22 -4.96
CA GLY A 202 12.36 -6.82 -5.70
C GLY A 202 11.92 -5.37 -5.62
N GLN A 203 10.65 -5.15 -5.98
CA GLN A 203 10.01 -3.84 -6.01
C GLN A 203 8.56 -3.91 -5.50
N VAL A 204 8.08 -2.83 -4.89
CA VAL A 204 6.65 -2.65 -4.54
C VAL A 204 6.07 -1.49 -5.34
N TRP A 205 5.05 -1.80 -6.12
CA TRP A 205 4.30 -0.88 -6.98
C TRP A 205 2.90 -0.72 -6.41
N THR A 206 2.43 0.51 -6.26
CA THR A 206 1.11 0.78 -5.71
C THR A 206 0.11 1.02 -6.84
N LEU A 207 -1.03 0.32 -6.81
CA LEU A 207 -2.03 0.35 -7.88
C LEU A 207 -3.34 1.01 -7.44
N SER A 208 -3.99 1.73 -8.37
CA SER A 208 -5.31 2.34 -8.14
C SER A 208 -6.49 1.37 -8.36
N GLY A 209 -6.20 0.14 -8.75
CA GLY A 209 -7.13 -0.96 -8.96
C GLY A 209 -6.51 -2.30 -8.54
N VAL A 210 -7.22 -3.40 -8.82
CA VAL A 210 -6.84 -4.75 -8.42
C VAL A 210 -6.63 -5.59 -9.66
N VAL A 211 -5.55 -6.38 -9.70
CA VAL A 211 -5.26 -7.30 -10.82
C VAL A 211 -6.33 -8.38 -10.86
N ASN A 212 -6.82 -8.73 -12.05
CA ASN A 212 -7.83 -9.77 -12.17
C ASN A 212 -7.29 -11.12 -11.69
N TYR A 213 -8.04 -11.75 -10.78
CA TYR A 213 -7.72 -13.03 -10.12
C TYR A 213 -8.86 -14.04 -10.27
N ALA A 214 -9.91 -13.71 -11.03
CA ALA A 214 -10.96 -14.63 -11.42
C ALA A 214 -10.48 -15.47 -12.60
N ARG A 215 -10.29 -16.77 -12.36
CA ARG A 215 -9.90 -17.78 -13.35
C ARG A 215 -10.61 -19.08 -13.06
#